data_AF-A0A914T0B8-F1
#
_entry.id   AF-A0A914T0B8-F1
#
_cell.length_a   1.000
_cell.length_b   1.000
_cell.length_c   1.000
_cell.angle_alpha   90.00
_cell.angle_beta   90.00
_cell.angle_gamma   90.00
#
_symmetry.space_group_name_H-M   'P 1'
#
loop_
_entity.id
_entity.type
_entity.pdbx_description
1 polymer ?
#
loop_
_entity_poly.entity_id
_entity_poly.type
_entity_poly.pdbx_seq_one_letter_code
_entity_poly.pdbx_strand_id
1 'polypeptide(L)'
;MSETETLPPKTKKPSDLLQDDKDVQQAIKDAEEEARKRKEMESKTKWRRIKETLVEWGSISSCHGIPHMAQAHSCMAIIVWIFILVVCFSIFLYLFIDTLVQFLSFEKLVELQMDLDEMVFPSVTICNINPYKESAIEQNEQLKALLTVYDEVVNKAN
;
A
#
# COMPACT_ATOMS: atom_id res chain seq x y z
N MET A 1 -50.63 78.06 2.70
CA MET A 1 -50.04 77.49 1.48
C MET A 1 -48.71 76.88 1.88
N SER A 2 -48.76 75.68 2.46
CA SER A 2 -48.41 74.39 1.84
C SER A 2 -46.97 74.34 1.32
N GLU A 3 -46.18 73.50 2.01
CA GLU A 3 -45.00 72.72 1.62
C GLU A 3 -44.06 73.24 0.53
N THR A 4 -42.75 73.19 0.82
CA THR A 4 -41.92 72.08 0.31
C THR A 4 -40.68 71.91 1.20
N GLU A 5 -40.55 70.76 1.86
CA GLU A 5 -39.28 70.30 2.41
C GLU A 5 -38.29 70.07 1.25
N THR A 6 -37.13 70.72 1.30
CA THR A 6 -35.97 70.29 0.51
C THR A 6 -34.81 69.98 1.46
N LEU A 7 -34.59 68.69 1.66
CA LEU A 7 -33.44 68.09 2.34
C LEU A 7 -32.11 68.69 1.78
N PRO A 8 -31.09 68.94 2.62
CA PRO A 8 -29.76 69.31 2.11
C PRO A 8 -29.12 68.13 1.36
N PRO A 9 -28.23 68.39 0.38
CA PRO A 9 -27.55 67.35 -0.37
C PRO A 9 -26.71 66.47 0.56
N LYS A 10 -26.82 65.14 0.38
CA LYS A 10 -26.04 64.14 1.13
C LYS A 10 -24.56 64.54 1.15
N THR A 11 -24.06 64.93 2.31
CA THR A 11 -22.63 65.18 2.54
C THR A 11 -21.88 63.87 2.30
N LYS A 12 -21.12 63.78 1.20
CA LYS A 12 -20.16 62.70 0.97
C LYS A 12 -19.21 62.65 2.17
N LYS A 13 -18.96 61.46 2.70
CA LYS A 13 -18.09 61.27 3.86
C LYS A 13 -16.68 61.76 3.47
N PRO A 14 -15.87 62.34 4.37
CA PRO A 14 -14.53 62.84 4.03
C PRO A 14 -13.61 61.77 3.40
N SER A 15 -13.89 60.49 3.67
CA SER A 15 -13.27 59.34 3.02
C SER A 15 -13.52 59.28 1.50
N ASP A 16 -14.65 59.79 1.03
CA ASP A 16 -15.12 59.64 -0.36
C ASP A 16 -14.62 60.79 -1.27
N LEU A 17 -14.19 61.92 -0.71
CA LEU A 17 -13.60 63.04 -1.46
C LEU A 17 -12.12 62.78 -1.82
N LEU A 18 -11.40 62.06 -0.95
CA LEU A 18 -10.01 61.61 -1.17
C LEU A 18 -9.91 60.43 -2.15
N GLN A 19 -11.02 59.73 -2.40
CA GLN A 19 -11.07 58.55 -3.26
C GLN A 19 -11.14 58.91 -4.77
N ASP A 20 -11.64 60.09 -5.12
CA ASP A 20 -11.82 60.57 -6.51
C ASP A 20 -10.60 61.34 -7.05
N ASP A 21 -9.62 61.62 -6.18
CA ASP A 21 -8.41 62.32 -6.57
C ASP A 21 -7.47 61.36 -7.32
N LYS A 22 -7.21 61.67 -8.59
CA LYS A 22 -6.47 60.78 -9.50
C LYS A 22 -5.06 60.50 -8.99
N ASP A 23 -4.48 61.46 -8.30
CA ASP A 23 -3.14 61.38 -7.75
C ASP A 23 -3.06 60.41 -6.56
N VAL A 24 -4.11 60.36 -5.73
CA VAL A 24 -4.24 59.42 -4.60
C VAL A 24 -4.45 57.99 -5.12
N GLN A 25 -5.31 57.82 -6.12
CA GLN A 25 -5.53 56.51 -6.75
C GLN A 25 -4.28 55.99 -7.48
N GLN A 26 -3.50 56.88 -8.08
CA GLN A 26 -2.23 56.52 -8.71
C GLN A 26 -1.21 56.04 -7.66
N ALA A 27 -1.06 56.78 -6.56
CA ALA A 27 -0.15 56.42 -5.48
C ALA A 27 -0.47 55.06 -4.83
N ILE A 28 -1.74 54.72 -4.66
CA ILE A 28 -2.16 53.41 -4.13
C ILE A 28 -1.78 52.28 -5.10
N LYS A 29 -2.04 52.45 -6.41
CA LYS A 29 -1.68 51.46 -7.44
C LYS A 29 -0.18 51.24 -7.52
N ASP A 30 0.61 52.31 -7.42
CA ASP A 30 2.07 52.24 -7.43
C ASP A 30 2.59 51.51 -6.19
N ALA A 31 2.04 51.79 -5.00
CA ALA A 31 2.37 51.08 -3.77
C ALA A 31 2.01 49.58 -3.81
N GLU A 32 0.85 49.23 -4.37
CA GLU A 32 0.44 47.83 -4.56
C GLU A 32 1.32 47.10 -5.58
N GLU A 33 1.73 47.78 -6.65
CA GLU A 33 2.65 47.24 -7.66
C GLU A 33 4.05 47.01 -7.11
N GLU A 34 4.58 47.93 -6.29
CA GLU A 34 5.84 47.75 -5.58
C GLU A 34 5.78 46.58 -4.60
N ALA A 35 4.68 46.44 -3.85
CA ALA A 35 4.46 45.31 -2.97
C ALA A 35 4.37 43.98 -3.73
N ARG A 36 3.73 43.96 -4.92
CA ARG A 36 3.66 42.79 -5.82
C ARG A 36 5.05 42.42 -6.33
N LYS A 37 5.84 43.40 -6.79
CA LYS A 37 7.22 43.20 -7.26
C LYS A 37 8.14 42.67 -6.15
N ARG A 38 8.01 43.19 -4.92
CA ARG A 38 8.74 42.65 -3.75
C ARG A 38 8.43 41.18 -3.50
N LYS A 39 7.13 40.82 -3.44
CA LYS A 39 6.70 39.42 -3.25
C LYS A 39 7.20 38.50 -4.36
N GLU A 40 7.18 38.97 -5.62
CA GLU A 40 7.69 38.21 -6.76
C GLU A 40 9.21 38.01 -6.68
N MET A 41 9.96 39.06 -6.31
CA MET A 41 11.42 38.98 -6.12
C MET A 41 11.79 38.03 -4.97
N GLU A 42 11.07 38.09 -3.86
CA GLU A 42 11.25 37.17 -2.72
C GLU A 42 10.94 35.72 -3.12
N SER A 43 9.84 35.49 -3.86
CA SER A 43 9.47 34.18 -4.37
C SER A 43 10.54 33.62 -5.31
N LYS A 44 10.98 34.39 -6.31
CA LYS A 44 12.07 34.00 -7.23
C LYS A 44 13.35 33.66 -6.47
N THR A 45 13.71 34.45 -5.47
CA THR A 45 14.90 34.21 -4.63
C THR A 45 14.75 32.94 -3.79
N LYS A 46 13.55 32.68 -3.25
CA LYS A 46 13.24 31.46 -2.51
C LYS A 46 13.31 30.22 -3.41
N TRP A 47 12.73 30.29 -4.61
CA TRP A 47 12.81 29.21 -5.60
C TRP A 47 14.23 28.90 -6.04
N ARG A 48 15.06 29.94 -6.27
CA ARG A 48 16.47 29.75 -6.61
C ARG A 48 17.22 29.00 -5.51
N ARG A 49 17.06 29.41 -4.24
CA ARG A 49 17.67 28.73 -3.09
C ARG A 49 17.21 27.29 -2.96
N ILE A 50 15.90 27.04 -3.06
CA ILE A 50 15.34 25.68 -3.01
C ILE A 50 15.92 24.81 -4.13
N LYS A 51 16.04 25.35 -5.35
CA LYS A 51 16.63 24.64 -6.48
C LYS A 51 18.10 24.29 -6.23
N GLU A 52 18.89 25.24 -5.73
CA GLU A 52 20.30 25.02 -5.38
C GLU A 52 20.43 23.91 -4.33
N THR A 53 19.66 23.98 -3.25
CA THR A 53 19.66 22.96 -2.19
C THR A 53 19.21 21.58 -2.73
N LEU A 54 18.21 21.52 -3.60
CA LEU A 54 17.74 20.27 -4.21
C LEU A 54 18.80 19.64 -5.12
N VAL A 55 19.53 20.45 -5.89
CA VAL A 55 20.59 19.95 -6.77
C VAL A 55 21.77 19.44 -5.94
N GLU A 56 22.17 20.19 -4.91
CA GLU A 56 23.23 19.79 -3.99
C GLU A 56 22.87 18.48 -3.29
N TRP A 57 21.68 18.38 -2.69
CA TRP A 57 21.20 17.15 -2.07
C TRP A 57 21.09 15.99 -3.07
N GLY A 58 20.58 16.27 -4.27
CA GLY A 58 20.43 15.26 -5.32
C GLY A 58 21.79 14.70 -5.78
N SER A 59 22.84 15.50 -5.74
CA SER A 59 24.20 15.08 -6.12
C SER A 59 24.86 14.13 -5.11
N ILE A 60 24.49 14.22 -3.83
CA ILE A 60 25.01 13.37 -2.73
C ILE A 60 24.10 12.18 -2.40
N SER A 61 22.93 12.11 -3.04
CA SER A 61 21.93 11.08 -2.75
C SER A 61 22.45 9.69 -3.10
N SER A 62 22.20 8.70 -2.21
CA SER A 62 22.52 7.29 -2.46
C SER A 62 21.56 6.62 -3.47
N CYS A 63 20.45 7.28 -3.82
CA CYS A 63 19.55 6.83 -4.87
C CYS A 63 20.20 7.07 -6.23
N HIS A 64 20.78 6.04 -6.83
CA HIS A 64 21.61 6.12 -8.05
C HIS A 64 20.98 6.91 -9.22
N GLY A 65 19.65 6.97 -9.35
CA GLY A 65 18.98 7.76 -10.39
C GLY A 65 18.90 9.28 -10.12
N ILE A 66 18.99 9.72 -8.86
CA ILE A 66 18.83 11.13 -8.46
C ILE A 66 20.06 11.99 -8.83
N PRO A 67 21.32 11.53 -8.65
CA PRO A 67 22.49 12.27 -9.12
C PRO A 67 22.50 12.51 -10.62
N HIS A 68 22.05 11.53 -11.42
CA HIS A 68 21.94 11.68 -12.88
C HIS A 68 20.90 12.75 -13.27
N MET A 69 19.81 12.86 -12.52
CA MET A 69 18.82 13.93 -12.71
C MET A 69 19.37 15.30 -12.31
N ALA A 70 20.14 15.39 -11.22
CA ALA A 70 20.74 16.64 -10.73
C ALA A 70 21.85 17.17 -11.64
N GLN A 71 22.59 16.28 -12.31
CA GLN A 71 23.69 16.63 -13.22
C GLN A 71 23.26 16.82 -14.68
N ALA A 72 22.01 16.51 -15.03
CA ALA A 72 21.51 16.61 -16.40
C ALA A 72 21.37 18.09 -16.84
N HIS A 73 22.04 18.44 -17.94
CA HIS A 73 21.98 19.79 -18.51
C HIS A 73 20.77 20.02 -19.44
N SER A 74 20.17 18.94 -19.98
CA SER A 74 19.02 19.03 -20.88
C SER A 74 17.71 18.64 -20.19
N CYS A 75 16.63 19.39 -20.44
CA CYS A 75 15.30 19.06 -19.91
C CYS A 75 14.82 17.67 -20.37
N MET A 76 15.18 17.25 -21.58
CA MET A 76 14.83 15.92 -22.08
C MET A 76 15.51 14.81 -21.27
N ALA A 77 16.79 14.97 -20.92
CA ALA A 77 17.48 13.98 -20.09
C ALA A 77 16.88 13.88 -18.69
N ILE A 78 16.48 15.02 -18.09
CA ILE A 78 15.77 15.03 -16.80
C ILE A 78 14.46 14.24 -16.90
N ILE A 79 13.65 14.46 -17.93
CA ILE A 79 12.38 13.75 -18.13
C ILE A 79 12.62 12.24 -18.27
N VAL A 80 13.62 11.83 -19.04
CA VAL A 80 13.97 10.41 -19.21
C VAL A 80 14.37 9.78 -17.87
N TRP A 81 15.22 10.45 -17.08
CA TRP A 81 15.62 9.95 -15.77
C TRP A 81 14.47 9.89 -14.77
N ILE A 82 13.56 10.87 -14.78
CA ILE A 82 12.33 10.82 -13.99
C ILE A 82 11.49 9.62 -14.39
N PHE A 83 11.29 9.42 -15.69
CA PHE A 83 10.51 8.29 -16.20
C PHE A 83 11.12 6.95 -15.76
N ILE A 84 12.42 6.77 -15.94
CA ILE A 84 13.14 5.56 -15.50
C ILE A 84 12.96 5.34 -14.00
N LEU A 85 13.14 6.39 -13.19
CA LEU A 85 13.03 6.30 -11.74
C LEU A 85 11.60 5.92 -11.30
N VAL A 86 10.57 6.47 -11.94
CA VAL A 86 9.16 6.12 -11.68
C VAL A 86 8.88 4.67 -12.07
N VAL A 87 9.37 4.21 -13.22
CA VAL A 87 9.19 2.82 -13.66
C VAL A 87 9.88 1.86 -12.69
N CYS A 88 11.14 2.11 -12.33
CA CYS A 88 11.88 1.30 -11.37
C CYS A 88 11.19 1.27 -10.00
N PHE A 89 10.71 2.42 -9.52
CA PHE A 89 9.98 2.50 -8.25
C PHE A 89 8.66 1.71 -8.29
N SER A 90 7.93 1.77 -9.40
CA SER A 90 6.69 1.01 -9.58
C SER A 90 6.93 -0.50 -9.58
N ILE A 91 7.96 -0.96 -10.29
CA ILE A 91 8.36 -2.39 -10.30
C ILE A 91 8.81 -2.81 -8.90
N PHE A 92 9.61 -2.00 -8.21
CA PHE A 92 10.04 -2.25 -6.85
C PHE A 92 8.84 -2.43 -5.91
N LEU A 93 7.85 -1.54 -5.95
CA LEU A 93 6.64 -1.65 -5.12
C LEU A 93 5.84 -2.92 -5.42
N TYR A 94 5.67 -3.25 -6.70
CA TYR A 94 4.99 -4.48 -7.10
C TYR A 94 5.69 -5.72 -6.53
N LEU A 95 7.01 -5.85 -6.75
CA LEU A 95 7.80 -6.97 -6.26
C LEU A 95 7.83 -7.03 -4.73
N PHE A 96 7.93 -5.88 -4.07
CA PHE A 96 7.92 -5.80 -2.62
C PHE A 96 6.59 -6.27 -2.03
N ILE A 97 5.46 -5.84 -2.59
CA ILE A 97 4.14 -6.28 -2.14
C ILE A 97 3.96 -7.77 -2.38
N ASP A 98 4.31 -8.26 -3.57
CA ASP A 98 4.21 -9.69 -3.90
C ASP A 98 5.04 -10.56 -2.94
N THR A 99 6.30 -10.17 -2.70
CA THR A 99 7.18 -10.85 -1.75
C THR A 99 6.64 -10.76 -0.31
N LEU A 100 6.07 -9.62 0.08
CA LEU A 100 5.49 -9.44 1.41
C LEU A 100 4.26 -10.35 1.61
N VAL A 101 3.40 -10.47 0.59
CA VAL A 101 2.26 -11.39 0.60
C VAL A 101 2.72 -12.84 0.69
N GLN A 102 3.73 -13.23 -0.09
CA GLN A 102 4.32 -14.59 -0.02
C GLN A 102 4.90 -14.86 1.37
N PHE A 103 5.65 -13.92 1.94
CA PHE A 103 6.21 -14.04 3.27
C PHE A 103 5.13 -14.22 4.35
N LEU A 104 4.05 -13.43 4.28
CA LEU A 104 2.91 -13.53 5.21
C LEU A 104 1.99 -14.73 4.94
N SER A 105 2.16 -15.42 3.81
CA SER A 105 1.41 -16.64 3.51
C SER A 105 1.95 -17.87 4.27
N PHE A 106 3.10 -17.73 4.96
CA PHE A 106 3.73 -18.78 5.77
C PHE A 106 3.79 -20.14 5.06
N GLU A 107 4.09 -20.13 3.76
CA GLU A 107 4.17 -21.34 2.98
C GLU A 107 5.30 -22.23 3.51
N LYS A 108 4.98 -23.46 3.90
CA LYS A 108 5.95 -24.41 4.42
C LYS A 108 6.49 -25.24 3.26
N LEU A 109 7.72 -24.97 2.85
CA LEU A 109 8.44 -25.84 1.93
C LEU A 109 8.86 -27.10 2.70
N VAL A 110 8.23 -28.24 2.40
CA VAL A 110 8.65 -29.54 2.94
C VAL A 110 9.70 -30.11 1.99
N GLU A 111 10.96 -30.05 2.41
CA GLU A 111 12.06 -30.66 1.68
C GLU A 111 12.19 -32.14 2.12
N LEU A 112 11.73 -33.05 1.27
CA LEU A 112 11.91 -34.50 1.47
C LEU A 112 13.31 -34.89 1.03
N GLN A 113 14.24 -34.88 1.98
CA GLN A 113 15.54 -35.52 1.81
C GLN A 113 15.34 -37.04 1.96
N MET A 114 15.53 -37.77 0.85
CA MET A 114 15.53 -39.24 0.84
C MET A 114 16.91 -39.73 1.26
N ASP A 115 17.23 -39.57 2.54
CA ASP A 115 18.39 -40.23 3.13
C ASP A 115 18.02 -41.69 3.41
N LEU A 116 18.59 -42.60 2.63
CA LEU A 116 18.55 -44.05 2.90
C LEU A 116 19.55 -44.37 4.02
N ASP A 117 19.25 -43.93 5.23
CA ASP A 117 19.94 -44.41 6.42
C ASP A 117 19.48 -45.82 6.79
N GLU A 118 20.19 -46.49 7.70
CA GLU A 118 19.78 -47.75 8.29
C GLU A 118 18.47 -47.56 9.07
N MET A 119 17.34 -47.86 8.43
CA MET A 119 16.00 -47.66 8.99
C MET A 119 15.64 -48.80 9.95
N VAL A 120 15.04 -48.44 11.10
CA VAL A 120 14.52 -49.42 12.05
C VAL A 120 13.42 -50.24 11.38
N PHE A 121 13.53 -51.57 11.45
CA PHE A 121 12.49 -52.46 10.92
C PHE A 121 11.15 -52.17 11.62
N PRO A 122 10.06 -51.90 10.89
CA PRO A 122 8.79 -51.52 11.50
C PRO A 122 8.18 -52.68 12.28
N SER A 123 7.30 -52.35 13.22
CA SER A 123 6.46 -53.38 13.84
C SER A 123 5.47 -53.91 12.81
N VAL A 124 5.65 -55.16 12.40
CA VAL A 124 4.72 -55.85 11.51
C VAL A 124 3.73 -56.62 12.39
N THR A 125 2.46 -56.21 12.36
CA THR A 125 1.37 -56.96 13.00
C THR A 125 0.61 -57.73 11.93
N ILE A 126 0.63 -59.06 12.01
CA ILE A 126 -0.13 -59.95 11.13
C ILE A 126 -1.34 -60.45 11.90
N CYS A 127 -2.52 -60.12 11.42
CA CYS A 127 -3.78 -60.64 11.97
C CYS A 127 -4.37 -61.70 11.04
N ASN A 128 -4.94 -62.74 11.64
CA ASN A 128 -5.80 -63.65 10.89
C ASN A 128 -7.07 -62.90 10.48
N ILE A 129 -7.49 -63.05 9.21
CA ILE A 129 -8.75 -62.48 8.71
C ILE A 129 -9.93 -63.11 9.46
N ASN A 130 -9.80 -64.38 9.85
CA ASN A 130 -10.80 -65.03 10.66
C ASN A 130 -10.64 -64.63 12.14
N PRO A 131 -11.62 -63.94 12.74
CA PRO A 131 -11.56 -63.51 14.15
C PRO A 131 -11.75 -64.66 15.15
N TYR A 132 -12.26 -65.81 14.70
CA TYR A 132 -12.57 -66.93 15.60
C TYR A 132 -11.97 -68.25 15.14
N LYS A 133 -11.37 -69.00 16.07
CA LYS A 133 -10.90 -70.35 15.82
C LYS A 133 -12.06 -71.34 16.03
N GLU A 134 -12.36 -72.16 15.03
CA GLU A 134 -13.45 -73.16 15.08
C GLU A 134 -13.36 -74.05 16.34
N SER A 135 -12.18 -74.60 16.62
CA SER A 135 -11.98 -75.43 17.82
C SER A 135 -12.23 -74.69 19.14
N ALA A 136 -12.05 -73.36 19.18
CA ALA A 136 -12.31 -72.55 20.37
C ALA A 136 -13.81 -72.21 20.51
N ILE A 137 -14.53 -72.15 19.38
CA ILE A 137 -15.99 -72.03 19.38
C ILE A 137 -16.61 -73.32 19.93
N GLU A 138 -16.14 -74.49 19.50
CA GLU A 138 -16.68 -75.77 19.97
C GLU A 138 -16.49 -76.02 21.46
N GLN A 139 -15.41 -75.49 22.04
CA GLN A 139 -15.12 -75.60 23.48
C GLN A 139 -15.96 -74.64 24.34
N ASN A 140 -16.53 -73.59 23.75
CA ASN A 140 -17.32 -72.61 24.46
C ASN A 140 -18.77 -72.65 23.98
N GLU A 141 -19.60 -73.38 24.72
CA GLU A 141 -21.01 -73.61 24.40
C GLU A 141 -21.82 -72.31 24.27
N GLN A 142 -21.49 -71.29 25.08
CA GLN A 142 -22.14 -69.98 25.01
C GLN A 142 -21.79 -69.24 23.71
N LEU A 143 -20.51 -69.26 23.31
CA LEU A 143 -20.06 -68.63 22.07
C LEU A 143 -20.61 -69.36 20.83
N LYS A 144 -20.66 -70.70 20.87
CA LYS A 144 -21.23 -71.51 19.81
C LYS A 144 -22.71 -71.20 19.59
N ALA A 145 -23.51 -71.18 20.66
CA ALA A 145 -24.93 -70.84 20.57
C ALA A 145 -25.16 -69.43 20.01
N LEU A 146 -24.35 -68.45 20.42
CA LEU A 146 -24.44 -67.08 19.91
C LEU A 146 -24.13 -67.01 18.41
N LEU A 147 -23.06 -67.68 17.95
CA LEU A 147 -22.68 -67.68 16.54
C LEU A 147 -23.68 -68.40 15.66
N THR A 148 -24.32 -69.48 16.14
CA THR A 148 -25.40 -70.18 15.41
C THR A 148 -26.61 -69.28 15.21
N VAL A 149 -27.07 -68.60 16.26
CA VAL A 149 -28.21 -67.66 16.16
C VAL A 149 -27.89 -66.51 15.22
N TYR A 150 -26.67 -65.97 15.30
CA TYR A 150 -26.21 -64.91 14.41
C TYR A 150 -26.22 -65.36 12.93
N ASP A 151 -25.69 -66.55 12.64
CA ASP A 151 -25.64 -67.09 11.27
C ASP A 151 -27.03 -67.33 10.69
N GLU A 152 -27.97 -67.86 11.47
CA GLU A 152 -29.37 -68.02 11.04
C GLU A 152 -30.05 -66.70 10.68
N VAL A 153 -29.81 -65.64 11.47
CA VAL A 153 -30.38 -64.30 11.21
C VAL A 153 -29.77 -63.70 9.94
N VAL A 154 -28.46 -63.82 9.75
CA VAL A 154 -27.77 -63.32 8.56
C VAL A 154 -28.22 -64.05 7.30
N ASN A 155 -28.32 -65.38 7.35
CA ASN A 155 -28.74 -66.20 6.21
C ASN A 155 -30.22 -66.02 5.85
N LYS A 156 -31.06 -65.58 6.79
CA LYS A 156 -32.46 -65.23 6.55
C LYS A 156 -32.66 -63.80 6.04
N ALA A 157 -31.68 -62.93 6.24
CA ALA A 157 -31.70 -61.53 5.82
C ALA A 157 -31.15 -61.33 4.39
N ASN A 158 -30.40 -62.29 3.86
CA ASN A 158 -30.01 -62.39 2.44
C ASN A 158 -31.02 -63.24 1.65
#